data_AF-A0A922S2L3-F1
#
_entry.id   AF-A0A922S2L3-F1
#
_cell.length_a   1.000
_cell.length_b   1.000
_cell.length_c   1.000
_cell.angle_alpha   90.00
_cell.angle_beta   90.00
_cell.angle_gamma   90.00
#
_symmetry.space_group_name_H-M   'P 1'
#
loop_
_entity.id
_entity.type
_entity.pdbx_description
1 polymer ?
#
loop_
_entity_poly.entity_id
_entity_poly.type
_entity_poly.pdbx_seq_one_letter_code
_entity_poly.pdbx_strand_id
1 'polypeptide(L)'
;MEARLLKLLDEFNAGKSSFGPNCPYEKLDSIRNQQEELMRLHFEQDRKMMSILETGSTLARRPVRALLTDEGRKTTKANIDALVTRLESLSYAIHNLHYANRPRS
;
A
#
# COMPACT_ATOMS: atom_id res chain seq x y z
N MET A 1 -19.11 27.21 17.71
CA MET A 1 -18.57 25.83 17.65
C MET A 1 -19.69 24.83 17.89
N GLU A 2 -20.45 24.98 18.97
CA GLU A 2 -21.66 24.21 19.30
C GLU A 2 -22.70 24.14 18.16
N ALA A 3 -23.07 25.27 17.54
CA ALA A 3 -24.03 25.28 16.43
C ALA A 3 -23.61 24.43 15.22
N ARG A 4 -22.30 24.26 14.98
CA ARG A 4 -21.79 23.38 13.92
C ARG A 4 -21.88 21.91 14.32
N LEU A 5 -21.66 21.59 15.60
CA LEU A 5 -21.79 20.23 16.13
C LEU A 5 -23.25 19.77 16.19
N LEU A 6 -24.17 20.66 16.58
CA LEU A 6 -25.61 20.37 16.57
C LEU A 6 -26.12 20.10 15.15
N LYS A 7 -25.70 20.91 14.17
CA LYS A 7 -26.02 20.67 12.76
C LYS A 7 -25.46 19.33 12.25
N LEU A 8 -24.23 18.98 12.66
CA LEU A 8 -23.61 17.69 12.31
C LEU A 8 -24.42 16.51 12.89
N LEU A 9 -24.92 16.68 14.12
CA LEU A 9 -25.74 15.69 14.82
C LEU A 9 -27.11 15.52 14.16
N ASP A 10 -27.74 16.62 13.73
CA ASP A 10 -29.01 16.58 12.99
C ASP A 10 -28.85 15.91 11.62
N GLU A 11 -27.75 16.20 10.91
CA GLU A 11 -27.40 15.55 9.65
C GLU A 11 -27.14 14.04 9.85
N PHE A 12 -26.43 13.68 10.92
CA PHE A 12 -26.17 12.29 11.29
C PHE A 12 -27.46 11.53 11.61
N ASN A 13 -28.33 12.11 12.44
CA ASN A 13 -29.63 11.53 12.81
C ASN A 13 -30.58 11.40 11.61
N ALA A 14 -30.43 12.27 10.61
CA ALA A 14 -31.18 12.20 9.35
C ALA A 14 -30.56 11.25 8.31
N GLY A 15 -29.50 10.51 8.66
CA GLY A 15 -28.81 9.58 7.76
C GLY A 15 -28.06 10.27 6.61
N LYS A 16 -27.82 11.58 6.70
CA LYS A 16 -27.03 12.31 5.71
C LYS A 16 -25.56 12.12 6.04
N SER A 17 -24.73 11.89 5.02
CA SER A 17 -23.28 11.96 5.18
C SER A 17 -22.90 13.41 5.53
N SER A 18 -22.77 13.69 6.82
CA SER A 18 -22.40 15.00 7.38
C SER A 18 -21.02 15.47 6.92
N PHE A 19 -20.21 14.51 6.46
CA PHE A 19 -19.03 14.74 5.65
C PHE A 19 -19.50 14.75 4.19
N GLY A 20 -19.61 15.93 3.57
CA GLY A 20 -20.24 16.11 2.25
C GLY A 20 -19.69 15.22 1.12
N PRO A 21 -20.20 15.34 -0.11
CA PRO A 21 -19.97 14.38 -1.22
C PRO A 21 -18.49 14.18 -1.65
N ASN A 22 -17.55 14.97 -1.12
CA ASN A 22 -16.11 14.83 -1.31
C ASN A 22 -15.40 14.17 -0.11
N CYS A 23 -16.15 13.52 0.77
CA CYS A 23 -15.69 12.77 1.92
C CYS A 23 -14.55 11.80 1.51
N PRO A 24 -13.30 12.00 1.97
CA PRO A 24 -12.16 11.24 1.46
C PRO A 24 -12.05 9.84 2.05
N TYR A 25 -12.96 9.40 2.92
CA TYR A 25 -12.80 8.12 3.65
C TYR A 25 -12.67 6.92 2.71
N GLU A 26 -13.48 6.81 1.66
CA GLU A 26 -13.33 5.74 0.66
C GLU A 26 -11.95 5.76 -0.03
N LYS A 27 -11.41 6.95 -0.30
CA LYS A 27 -10.07 7.11 -0.88
C LYS A 27 -8.98 6.77 0.14
N LEU A 28 -9.17 7.15 1.40
CA LEU A 28 -8.26 6.82 2.51
C LEU A 28 -8.25 5.31 2.77
N ASP A 29 -9.41 4.65 2.75
CA ASP A 29 -9.52 3.20 2.89
C ASP A 29 -8.88 2.49 1.69
N SER A 30 -9.05 3.01 0.47
CA SER A 30 -8.34 2.50 -0.70
C SER A 30 -6.81 2.62 -0.56
N ILE A 31 -6.30 3.77 -0.06
CA ILE A 31 -4.86 3.98 0.18
C ILE A 31 -4.37 3.03 1.27
N ARG A 32 -5.11 2.88 2.36
CA ARG A 32 -4.80 1.94 3.43
C ARG A 32 -4.69 0.51 2.91
N ASN A 33 -5.63 0.06 2.08
CA ASN A 33 -5.59 -1.28 1.49
C ASN A 33 -4.35 -1.47 0.61
N GLN A 34 -3.98 -0.47 -0.20
CA GLN A 34 -2.76 -0.52 -1.02
C GLN A 34 -1.49 -0.61 -0.16
N GLN A 35 -1.43 0.12 0.96
CA GLN A 35 -0.33 0.04 1.92
C GLN A 35 -0.25 -1.35 2.57
N GLU A 36 -1.38 -1.90 3.01
CA GLU A 36 -1.43 -3.23 3.61
C GLU A 36 -0.98 -4.32 2.62
N GLU A 37 -1.39 -4.23 1.35
CA GLU A 37 -0.98 -5.17 0.31
C GLU A 37 0.52 -5.09 0.01
N LEU A 38 1.08 -3.87 -0.04
CA LEU A 38 2.54 -3.67 -0.16
C LEU A 38 3.30 -4.29 1.01
N MET A 39 2.82 -4.10 2.25
CA MET A 39 3.45 -4.72 3.43
C MET A 39 3.39 -6.24 3.38
N ARG A 40 2.27 -6.83 2.97
CA ARG A 40 2.15 -8.29 2.79
C ARG A 40 3.16 -8.82 1.78
N LEU A 41 3.30 -8.15 0.64
CA LEU A 41 4.27 -8.52 -0.39
C LEU A 41 5.72 -8.43 0.13
N HIS A 42 6.07 -7.36 0.85
CA HIS A 42 7.38 -7.20 1.47
C HIS A 42 7.70 -8.38 2.41
N PHE A 43 6.79 -8.70 3.34
CA PHE A 43 7.00 -9.81 4.26
C PHE A 43 7.10 -11.17 3.54
N GLU A 44 6.34 -11.38 2.47
CA GLU A 44 6.44 -12.60 1.66
C GLU A 44 7.80 -12.72 0.99
N GLN A 45 8.32 -11.62 0.44
CA GLN A 45 9.64 -11.57 -0.20
C GLN A 45 10.77 -11.79 0.80
N ASP A 46 10.69 -11.16 1.98
CA ASP A 46 11.64 -11.37 3.07
C ASP A 46 11.65 -12.82 3.54
N ARG A 47 10.48 -13.44 3.68
CA ARG A 47 10.36 -14.86 4.05
C ARG A 47 10.98 -15.76 2.99
N LYS A 48 10.76 -15.49 1.69
CA LYS A 48 11.40 -16.24 0.60
C LYS A 48 12.93 -16.09 0.66
N MET A 49 13.43 -14.89 0.92
CA MET A 49 14.87 -14.64 1.04
C MET A 49 15.49 -15.33 2.27
N MET A 50 14.83 -15.26 3.43
CA MET A 50 15.24 -15.97 4.64
C MET A 50 15.24 -17.49 4.44
N SER A 51 14.23 -18.05 3.76
CA SER A 51 14.19 -19.48 3.44
C SER A 51 15.37 -19.92 2.56
N ILE A 52 15.77 -19.11 1.57
CA ILE A 52 16.96 -19.36 0.74
C ILE A 52 18.24 -19.33 1.59
N LEU A 53 18.31 -18.46 2.59
CA LEU A 53 19.48 -18.32 3.46
C LEU A 53 19.58 -19.46 4.49
N GLU A 54 18.47 -19.85 5.10
CA GLU A 54 18.37 -20.85 6.18
C GLU A 54 18.58 -22.28 5.65
N THR A 55 18.09 -22.59 4.45
CA THR A 55 18.41 -23.85 3.75
C THR A 55 19.89 -23.94 3.29
N GLY A 56 20.67 -22.88 3.50
CA GLY A 56 22.09 -22.77 3.16
C GLY A 56 23.10 -23.27 4.20
N SER A 57 22.69 -24.10 5.18
CA SER A 57 23.50 -24.55 6.34
C SER A 57 24.73 -25.43 6.03
N THR A 58 25.25 -25.53 4.80
CA THR A 58 26.53 -26.26 4.58
C THR A 58 27.58 -25.55 3.72
N LEU A 59 27.25 -24.54 2.92
CA LEU A 59 28.26 -23.83 2.12
C LEU A 59 27.74 -22.42 1.80
N ALA A 60 28.33 -21.39 2.41
CA ALA A 60 27.98 -19.97 2.29
C ALA A 60 27.97 -19.36 0.87
N ARG A 61 28.14 -20.17 -0.19
CA ARG A 61 28.10 -19.78 -1.62
C ARG A 61 26.84 -20.22 -2.37
N ARG A 62 26.00 -21.09 -1.79
CA ARG A 62 24.78 -21.60 -2.45
C ARG A 62 23.62 -20.58 -2.60
N PRO A 63 23.30 -19.73 -1.60
CA PRO A 63 22.16 -18.81 -1.72
C PRO A 63 22.42 -17.69 -2.74
N VAL A 64 23.63 -17.13 -2.74
CA VAL A 64 24.05 -16.14 -3.76
C VAL A 64 24.06 -16.78 -5.15
N ARG A 65 24.56 -18.02 -5.28
CA ARG A 65 24.51 -18.73 -6.57
C ARG A 65 23.10 -18.93 -7.09
N ALA A 66 22.12 -19.23 -6.24
CA ALA A 66 20.73 -19.37 -6.65
C ALA A 66 20.18 -18.06 -7.23
N LEU A 67 20.50 -16.91 -6.62
CA LEU A 67 20.13 -15.58 -7.15
C LEU A 67 20.83 -15.23 -8.47
N LEU A 68 22.04 -15.77 -8.68
CA LEU A 68 22.81 -15.57 -9.91
C LEU A 68 22.38 -16.51 -11.06
N THR A 69 21.54 -17.51 -10.78
CA THR A 69 20.94 -18.32 -11.86
C THR A 69 20.01 -17.47 -12.72
N ASP A 70 19.78 -17.88 -13.96
CA ASP A 70 18.86 -17.15 -14.84
C ASP A 70 17.46 -17.04 -14.22
N GLU A 71 16.99 -18.11 -13.57
CA GLU A 71 15.68 -18.13 -12.92
C GLU A 71 15.65 -17.31 -11.63
N GLY A 72 16.74 -17.28 -10.86
CA GLY A 72 16.90 -16.37 -9.73
C GLY A 72 16.82 -14.90 -10.15
N ARG A 73 17.45 -14.55 -11.28
CA ARG A 73 17.40 -13.19 -11.85
C ARG A 73 16.01 -12.85 -12.38
N LYS A 74 15.36 -13.75 -13.13
CA LYS A 74 13.98 -13.53 -13.61
C LYS A 74 12.99 -13.35 -12.45
N THR A 75 13.10 -14.18 -11.43
CA THR A 75 12.25 -14.09 -10.23
C THR A 75 12.47 -12.78 -9.49
N THR A 76 13.73 -12.40 -9.27
CA THR A 76 14.08 -11.11 -8.64
C THR A 76 13.56 -9.93 -9.44
N LYS A 77 13.71 -9.97 -10.77
CA LYS A 77 13.18 -8.94 -11.66
C LYS A 77 11.65 -8.83 -11.55
N ALA A 78 10.92 -9.95 -11.65
CA ALA A 78 9.47 -9.94 -11.55
C ALA A 78 8.99 -9.40 -10.18
N ASN A 79 9.70 -9.74 -9.10
CA ASN A 79 9.43 -9.22 -7.76
C ASN A 79 9.63 -7.70 -7.67
N ILE A 80 10.71 -7.17 -8.24
CA ILE A 80 10.99 -5.73 -8.28
C ILE A 80 9.95 -5.00 -9.14
N ASP A 81 9.63 -5.54 -10.33
CA ASP A 81 8.64 -4.95 -11.22
C ASP A 81 7.28 -4.85 -10.50
N ALA A 82 6.85 -5.89 -9.79
CA ALA A 82 5.62 -5.89 -9.01
C ALA A 82 5.63 -4.85 -7.87
N LEU A 83 6.76 -4.69 -7.17
CA LEU A 83 6.91 -3.66 -6.13
C LEU A 83 6.79 -2.25 -6.72
N VAL A 84 7.49 -1.98 -7.81
CA VAL A 84 7.50 -0.67 -8.48
C VAL A 84 6.09 -0.28 -8.93
N THR A 85 5.38 -1.17 -9.63
CA THR A 85 4.01 -0.91 -10.10
C THR A 85 3.05 -0.58 -8.95
N ARG A 86 3.17 -1.29 -7.81
CA ARG A 86 2.33 -1.05 -6.63
C ARG A 86 2.66 0.26 -5.91
N LEU A 87 3.95 0.60 -5.82
CA LEU A 87 4.40 1.87 -5.28
C LEU A 87 3.95 3.05 -6.15
N GLU A 88 4.01 2.92 -7.47
CA GLU A 88 3.51 3.94 -8.41
C GLU A 88 1.99 4.15 -8.23
N SER A 89 1.23 3.06 -8.12
CA SER A 89 -0.22 3.14 -7.87
C SER A 89 -0.56 3.82 -6.54
N LEU A 90 0.17 3.48 -5.46
CA LEU A 90 -0.01 4.13 -4.15
C LEU A 90 0.35 5.62 -4.20
N SER A 91 1.47 5.95 -4.84
CA SER A 91 1.92 7.33 -5.03
C SER A 91 0.86 8.16 -5.77
N TYR A 92 0.29 7.59 -6.84
CA TYR A 92 -0.78 8.22 -7.60
C TYR A 92 -2.06 8.42 -6.77
N ALA A 93 -2.46 7.42 -5.97
CA ALA A 93 -3.63 7.52 -5.10
C ALA A 93 -3.48 8.62 -4.03
N ILE A 94 -2.30 8.70 -3.39
CA ILE A 94 -1.98 9.75 -2.41
C ILE A 94 -1.97 11.14 -3.08
N HIS A 95 -1.37 11.24 -4.27
CA HIS A 95 -1.38 12.48 -5.04
C HIS A 95 -2.82 12.95 -5.32
N ASN A 96 -3.69 12.06 -5.81
CA ASN A 96 -5.08 12.39 -6.10
C ASN A 96 -5.90 12.77 -4.87
N LEU A 97 -5.61 12.18 -3.71
CA LEU A 97 -6.22 12.57 -2.45
C LEU A 97 -5.91 14.05 -2.13
N HIS A 98 -4.66 14.48 -2.32
CA HIS A 98 -4.24 15.85 -2.05
C HIS A 98 -4.85 16.87 -3.04
N TYR A 99 -5.04 16.50 -4.31
CA TYR A 99 -5.66 17.37 -5.31
C TYR A 99 -7.17 17.50 -5.13
N ALA A 100 -7.86 16.42 -4.72
CA ALA A 100 -9.29 16.46 -4.43
C ALA A 100 -9.65 17.35 -3.21
N ASN A 101 -8.69 17.58 -2.31
CA ASN A 101 -8.87 18.38 -1.10
C ASN A 101 -8.39 19.85 -1.21
N ARG A 102 -7.98 20.33 -2.39
CA ARG A 102 -7.69 21.77 -2.54
C ARG A 102 -8.99 22.59 -2.47
N PRO A 103 -9.06 23.66 -1.65
CA PRO A 103 -10.17 24.59 -1.72
C PRO A 103 -10.20 25.23 -3.11
N ARG A 104 -11.38 25.22 -3.74
CA ARG A 104 -11.61 25.97 -4.99
C ARG A 104 -11.54 27.47 -4.64
N SER A 105 -10.69 28.21 -5.36
CA SER A 105 -10.56 29.68 -5.25
C SER A 105 -11.83 30.39 -5.67
#